data_AF-A0A1B0DQU2-F1
#
_entry.id   AF-A0A1B0DQU2-F1
#
_cell.length_a   1.000
_cell.length_b   1.000
_cell.length_c   1.000
_cell.angle_alpha   90.00
_cell.angle_beta   90.00
_cell.angle_gamma   90.00
#
_symmetry.space_group_name_H-M   'P 1'
#
loop_
_entity.id
_entity.type
_entity.pdbx_description
1 polymer ?
#
loop_
_entity_poly.entity_id
_entity_poly.type
_entity_poly.pdbx_seq_one_letter_code
_entity_poly.pdbx_strand_id
1 'polypeptide(L)'
;MSLILAAASVGALEISSVLDAAASPKVATLGCHRRIYTYRVTQTDHKGRECWDDVSVMSCWGRCDSNEISDWKFPFKRSYHPVCVHAGRSPAVAVLKNCHPDVEPETRRYHYTEAVACHCQTCSTQDTSCEAPKETHNESAVKVLALTGPVPDDLDY
;
A
#
# COMPACT_ATOMS: atom_id res chain seq x y z
N MET A 1 -80.70 32.83 -2.39
CA MET A 1 -80.81 31.57 -3.13
C MET A 1 -79.51 30.81 -3.00
N SER A 2 -79.62 29.55 -2.58
CA SER A 2 -78.69 28.43 -2.74
C SER A 2 -77.34 28.41 -2.02
N LEU A 3 -77.31 27.54 -1.00
CA LEU A 3 -76.18 26.76 -0.49
C LEU A 3 -75.34 26.14 -1.61
N ILE A 4 -74.02 26.03 -1.40
CA ILE A 4 -73.25 24.79 -1.68
C ILE A 4 -72.15 24.63 -0.61
N LEU A 5 -72.24 23.58 0.21
CA LEU A 5 -71.13 23.01 0.98
C LEU A 5 -70.24 22.20 0.01
N ALA A 6 -68.93 22.35 0.09
CA ALA A 6 -67.99 21.42 -0.52
C ALA A 6 -67.08 20.83 0.56
N ALA A 7 -67.29 19.55 0.86
CA ALA A 7 -66.40 18.73 1.66
C ALA A 7 -65.27 18.21 0.75
N ALA A 8 -64.02 18.39 1.17
CA ALA A 8 -62.86 17.76 0.52
C ALA A 8 -62.22 16.77 1.49
N SER A 9 -62.13 15.53 1.03
CA SER A 9 -61.70 14.34 1.76
C SER A 9 -60.19 14.27 1.97
N VAL A 10 -59.80 13.75 3.14
CA VAL A 10 -58.44 13.44 3.56
C VAL A 10 -57.89 12.29 2.71
N GLY A 11 -56.81 12.52 1.96
CA GLY A 11 -56.02 11.48 1.31
C GLY A 11 -54.74 11.23 2.10
N ALA A 12 -54.61 10.05 2.70
CA ALA A 12 -53.38 9.60 3.34
C ALA A 12 -52.33 9.27 2.27
N LEU A 13 -51.12 9.81 2.41
CA LEU A 13 -49.99 9.54 1.53
C LEU A 13 -49.19 8.36 2.14
N GLU A 14 -49.25 7.20 1.50
CA GLU A 14 -48.42 6.03 1.80
C GLU A 14 -46.97 6.33 1.38
N ILE A 15 -46.04 6.32 2.34
CA ILE A 15 -44.61 6.57 2.12
C ILE A 15 -43.92 5.21 1.94
N SER A 16 -43.70 4.77 0.71
CA SER A 16 -42.86 3.61 0.43
C SER A 16 -41.39 3.95 0.68
N SER A 17 -40.80 3.37 1.72
CA SER A 17 -39.35 3.44 1.98
C SER A 17 -38.60 2.47 1.07
N VAL A 18 -38.04 3.00 -0.02
CA VAL A 18 -36.93 2.33 -0.71
C VAL A 18 -35.70 2.43 0.18
N LEU A 19 -35.38 1.33 0.87
CA LEU A 19 -34.05 1.12 1.40
C LEU A 19 -33.11 0.95 0.20
N ASP A 20 -32.52 2.05 -0.24
CA ASP A 20 -31.27 1.99 -0.99
C ASP A 20 -30.25 1.36 -0.05
N ALA A 21 -30.03 0.05 -0.24
CA ALA A 21 -28.88 -0.62 0.30
C ALA A 21 -27.67 0.19 -0.15
N ALA A 22 -27.04 0.89 0.80
CA ALA A 22 -25.75 1.51 0.60
C ALA A 22 -24.79 0.39 0.19
N ALA A 23 -24.68 0.16 -1.12
CA ALA A 23 -23.55 -0.49 -1.71
C ALA A 23 -22.38 0.40 -1.36
N SER A 24 -21.77 0.16 -0.20
CA SER A 24 -20.46 0.72 0.14
C SER A 24 -19.59 0.37 -1.05
N PRO A 25 -19.17 1.34 -1.87
CA PRO A 25 -18.24 1.00 -2.92
C PRO A 25 -16.96 0.66 -2.15
N LYS A 26 -16.68 -0.63 -1.99
CA LYS A 26 -15.33 -1.11 -1.75
C LYS A 26 -14.57 -0.79 -3.04
N VAL A 27 -14.32 0.50 -3.28
CA VAL A 27 -13.30 0.92 -4.22
C VAL A 27 -12.04 0.37 -3.61
N ALA A 28 -11.62 -0.80 -4.09
CA ALA A 28 -10.26 -1.26 -3.86
C ALA A 28 -9.39 -0.18 -4.48
N THR A 29 -8.94 0.77 -3.67
CA THR A 29 -8.05 1.85 -4.11
C THR A 29 -6.74 1.18 -4.45
N LEU A 30 -6.59 0.79 -5.71
CA LEU A 30 -5.35 0.27 -6.25
C LEU A 30 -4.25 1.34 -6.28
N GLY A 31 -4.59 2.63 -6.16
CA GLY A 31 -3.64 3.74 -6.13
C GLY A 31 -2.80 3.79 -4.85
N CYS A 32 -1.73 4.60 -4.88
CA CYS A 32 -0.83 4.80 -3.75
C CYS A 32 -1.54 5.42 -2.52
N HIS A 33 -1.51 4.75 -1.38
CA HIS A 33 -2.14 5.17 -0.14
C HIS A 33 -1.39 4.66 1.10
N ARG A 34 -1.79 5.13 2.28
CA ARG A 34 -1.22 4.70 3.55
C ARG A 34 -1.81 3.37 3.99
N ARG A 35 -0.97 2.48 4.50
CA ARG A 35 -1.36 1.17 5.00
C ARG A 35 -0.48 0.74 6.17
N ILE A 36 -1.07 0.05 7.15
CA ILE A 36 -0.33 -0.55 8.26
C ILE A 36 0.38 -1.80 7.76
N TYR A 37 1.67 -1.89 8.07
CA TYR A 37 2.48 -3.08 7.91
C TYR A 37 3.03 -3.52 9.25
N THR A 38 2.89 -4.80 9.54
CA THR A 38 3.45 -5.42 10.75
C THR A 38 4.61 -6.30 10.34
N TYR A 39 5.75 -6.14 11.01
CA TYR A 39 6.93 -6.97 10.80
C TYR A 39 7.68 -7.20 12.10
N ARG A 40 8.41 -8.31 12.16
CA ARG A 40 9.22 -8.65 13.32
C ARG A 40 10.50 -7.83 13.34
N VAL A 41 10.76 -7.19 14.47
CA VAL A 41 11.99 -6.43 14.74
C VAL A 41 12.80 -7.18 15.78
N THR A 42 14.12 -7.24 15.60
CA THR A 42 15.07 -7.68 16.61
C THR A 42 16.17 -6.64 16.73
N GLN A 43 16.48 -6.19 17.95
CA GLN A 43 17.61 -5.32 18.26
C GLN A 43 18.55 -6.03 19.24
N THR A 44 19.86 -5.88 19.00
CA THR A 44 20.90 -6.54 19.78
C THR A 44 21.78 -5.48 20.45
N ASP A 45 22.09 -5.67 21.74
CA ASP A 45 22.96 -4.79 22.50
C ASP A 45 24.46 -5.09 22.28
N HIS A 46 25.33 -4.26 22.86
CA HIS A 46 26.78 -4.42 22.76
C HIS A 46 27.32 -5.71 23.42
N LYS A 47 26.52 -6.41 24.22
CA LYS A 47 26.84 -7.69 24.87
C LYS A 47 26.17 -8.88 24.18
N GLY A 48 25.55 -8.70 23.02
CA GLY A 48 24.88 -9.76 22.27
C GLY A 48 23.51 -10.18 22.83
N ARG A 49 22.91 -9.39 23.72
CA ARG A 49 21.57 -9.65 24.26
C ARG A 49 20.52 -8.96 23.40
N GLU A 50 19.37 -9.60 23.26
CA GLU A 50 18.39 -9.19 22.26
C GLU A 50 17.06 -8.77 22.88
N CYS A 51 16.41 -7.86 22.17
CA CYS A 51 14.99 -7.58 22.29
C CYS A 51 14.31 -7.80 20.94
N TRP A 52 13.11 -8.34 20.93
CA TRP A 52 12.31 -8.52 19.73
C TRP A 52 10.83 -8.25 20.00
N ASP A 53 10.11 -7.85 18.96
CA ASP A 53 8.65 -7.71 18.98
C ASP A 53 8.11 -7.60 17.54
N ASP A 54 6.80 -7.76 17.37
CA ASP A 54 6.11 -7.44 16.13
C ASP A 54 5.65 -5.98 16.16
N VAL A 55 6.25 -5.15 15.30
CA VAL A 55 5.98 -3.70 15.25
C VAL A 55 5.07 -3.39 14.07
N SER A 56 4.01 -2.64 14.32
CA SER A 56 3.08 -2.16 13.29
C SER A 56 3.40 -0.72 12.94
N VAL A 57 3.62 -0.45 11.66
CA VAL A 57 4.09 0.84 11.14
C VAL A 57 3.17 1.32 10.04
N MET A 58 2.81 2.61 10.06
CA MET A 58 2.16 3.24 8.91
C MET A 58 3.16 3.44 7.77
N SER A 59 2.92 2.78 6.64
CA SER A 59 3.75 2.83 5.44
C SER A 59 2.91 3.14 4.19
N CYS A 60 3.54 3.16 3.02
CA CYS A 60 2.89 3.39 1.74
C CYS A 60 2.72 2.10 0.94
N TRP A 61 1.57 1.96 0.28
CA TRP A 61 1.28 0.85 -0.61
C TRP A 61 0.32 1.25 -1.71
N GLY A 62 0.48 0.65 -2.87
CA GLY A 62 -0.42 0.80 -4.00
C GLY A 62 0.32 0.78 -5.32
N ARG A 63 -0.39 1.17 -6.38
CA ARG A 63 0.07 1.27 -7.76
C ARG A 63 0.26 2.73 -8.13
N CYS A 64 1.19 2.94 -9.05
CA CYS A 64 1.42 4.21 -9.71
C CYS A 64 1.39 3.98 -11.21
N ASP A 65 0.77 4.90 -11.93
CA ASP A 65 0.74 4.85 -13.38
C ASP A 65 2.11 5.22 -13.92
N SER A 66 2.64 4.36 -14.79
CA SER A 66 3.88 4.57 -15.50
C SER A 66 3.63 4.62 -17.00
N ASN A 67 4.54 5.23 -17.73
CA ASN A 67 4.45 5.28 -19.17
C ASN A 67 5.84 5.30 -19.82
N GLU A 68 5.88 4.79 -21.04
CA GLU A 68 7.02 4.88 -21.93
C GLU A 68 6.56 5.52 -23.23
N ILE A 69 7.31 6.53 -23.68
CA ILE A 69 7.06 7.22 -24.94
C ILE A 69 8.25 6.91 -25.85
N SER A 70 7.99 6.32 -27.01
CA SER A 70 9.02 6.08 -28.02
C SER A 70 9.58 7.40 -28.53
N ASP A 71 10.90 7.48 -28.69
CA ASP A 71 11.60 8.62 -29.28
C ASP A 71 12.36 8.15 -30.53
N TRP A 72 12.57 9.04 -31.50
CA TRP A 72 13.26 8.69 -32.75
C TRP A 72 14.78 8.78 -32.62
N LYS A 73 15.27 9.46 -31.58
CA LYS A 73 16.70 9.60 -31.29
C LYS A 73 17.09 8.72 -30.12
N PHE A 74 18.29 8.12 -30.19
CA PHE A 74 18.88 7.36 -29.09
C PHE A 74 18.77 8.14 -27.75
N PRO A 75 18.27 7.52 -26.66
CA PRO A 75 18.07 6.07 -26.42
C PRO A 75 16.71 5.50 -26.88
N PHE A 76 16.02 6.17 -27.81
CA PHE A 76 14.76 5.76 -28.47
C PHE A 76 13.54 5.65 -27.55
N LYS A 77 13.66 6.10 -26.30
CA LYS A 77 12.56 6.11 -25.35
C LYS A 77 12.71 7.19 -24.29
N ARG A 78 11.56 7.65 -23.79
CA ARG A 78 11.42 8.45 -22.58
C ARG A 78 10.52 7.68 -21.63
N SER A 79 11.10 7.26 -20.51
CA SER A 79 10.42 6.44 -19.52
C SER A 79 10.09 7.29 -18.29
N TYR A 80 8.84 7.22 -17.83
CA TYR A 80 8.37 7.84 -16.59
C TYR A 80 7.80 6.75 -15.69
N HIS A 81 8.57 6.41 -14.65
CA HIS A 81 8.29 5.28 -13.74
C HIS A 81 8.26 5.78 -12.29
N PRO A 82 7.18 6.44 -11.85
CA PRO A 82 7.03 6.83 -10.45
C PRO A 82 6.78 5.61 -9.57
N VAL A 83 7.20 5.69 -8.30
CA VAL A 83 6.96 4.66 -7.29
C VAL A 83 6.15 5.23 -6.12
N CYS A 84 5.39 4.37 -5.44
CA CYS A 84 4.61 4.75 -4.28
C CYS A 84 5.51 4.86 -3.05
N VAL A 85 5.79 6.07 -2.61
CA VAL A 85 6.73 6.36 -1.51
C VAL A 85 6.16 7.37 -0.52
N HIS A 86 6.83 7.54 0.61
CA HIS A 86 6.46 8.51 1.64
C HIS A 86 6.57 9.93 1.08
N ALA A 87 5.46 10.66 1.05
CA ALA A 87 5.43 12.09 0.72
C ALA A 87 5.63 12.96 1.97
N GLY A 88 5.39 12.39 3.16
CA GLY A 88 5.68 13.01 4.45
C GLY A 88 6.12 11.93 5.43
N ARG A 89 7.09 12.27 6.28
CA ARG A 89 7.74 11.34 7.20
C ARG A 89 7.70 11.92 8.62
N SER A 90 7.39 11.08 9.60
CA SER A 90 7.46 11.44 11.02
C SER A 90 8.26 10.40 11.80
N PRO A 91 9.23 10.81 12.63
CA PRO A 91 9.95 9.88 13.51
C PRO A 91 8.99 9.29 14.55
N ALA A 92 9.18 8.00 14.85
CA ALA A 92 8.38 7.26 15.83
C ALA A 92 9.26 6.27 16.59
N VAL A 93 8.79 5.82 17.76
CA VAL A 93 9.51 4.88 18.62
C VAL A 93 8.56 3.80 19.13
N ALA A 94 8.93 2.54 18.92
CA ALA A 94 8.26 1.38 19.50
C ALA A 94 9.06 0.85 20.68
N VAL A 95 8.37 0.38 21.72
CA VAL A 95 8.99 -0.28 22.88
C VAL A 95 8.83 -1.78 22.72
N LEU A 96 9.95 -2.49 22.53
CA LEU A 96 9.99 -3.94 22.35
C LEU A 96 9.71 -4.65 23.67
N LYS A 97 8.74 -5.57 23.68
CA LYS A 97 8.27 -6.22 24.91
C LYS A 97 9.06 -7.46 25.29
N ASN A 98 9.62 -8.19 24.33
CA ASN A 98 10.34 -9.42 24.60
C ASN A 98 11.83 -9.15 24.60
N CYS A 99 12.48 -9.33 25.75
CA CYS A 99 13.90 -9.05 25.91
C CYS A 99 14.59 -10.08 26.79
N HIS A 100 15.88 -10.30 26.53
CA HIS A 100 16.76 -10.98 27.46
C HIS A 100 16.88 -10.22 28.79
N PRO A 101 17.17 -10.93 29.91
CA PRO A 101 17.43 -10.28 31.19
C PRO A 101 18.63 -9.33 31.10
N ASP A 102 18.56 -8.22 31.86
CA ASP A 102 19.61 -7.20 31.99
C ASP A 102 20.02 -6.47 30.69
N VAL A 103 19.22 -6.57 29.63
CA VAL A 103 19.44 -5.83 28.37
C VAL A 103 19.54 -4.32 28.62
N GLU A 104 20.35 -3.65 27.83
CA GLU A 104 20.48 -2.19 27.88
C GLU A 104 19.13 -1.50 27.59
N PRO A 105 18.74 -0.44 28.33
CA PRO A 105 17.43 0.21 28.16
C PRO A 105 17.17 0.73 26.74
N GLU A 106 18.21 1.20 26.03
CA GLU A 106 18.04 1.75 24.67
C GLU A 106 17.74 0.65 23.64
N THR A 107 18.22 -0.58 23.84
CA THR A 107 17.91 -1.72 22.96
C THR A 107 16.41 -2.05 22.91
N ARG A 108 15.66 -1.62 23.93
CA ARG A 108 14.18 -1.75 23.96
C ARG A 108 13.48 -0.73 23.08
N ARG A 109 14.14 0.37 22.69
CA ARG A 109 13.53 1.48 21.94
C ARG A 109 13.91 1.34 20.48
N TYR A 110 12.94 0.91 19.67
CA TYR A 110 13.12 0.81 18.23
C TYR A 110 12.66 2.10 17.56
N HIS A 111 13.60 2.85 17.01
CA HIS A 111 13.33 4.09 16.29
C HIS A 111 13.05 3.79 14.82
N TYR A 112 11.96 4.33 14.29
CA TYR A 112 11.56 4.15 12.90
C TYR A 112 10.85 5.40 12.38
N THR A 113 10.42 5.37 11.12
CA THR A 113 9.72 6.47 10.48
C THR A 113 8.36 6.03 9.96
N GLU A 114 7.34 6.81 10.25
CA GLU A 114 5.99 6.60 9.72
C GLU A 114 5.69 7.45 8.49
N ALA A 115 4.86 6.91 7.61
CA ALA A 115 4.26 7.62 6.50
C ALA A 115 3.11 8.51 6.98
N VAL A 116 3.32 9.82 6.92
CA VAL A 116 2.28 10.84 7.14
C VAL A 116 1.37 10.92 5.91
N ALA A 117 1.96 10.80 4.71
CA ALA A 117 1.27 10.79 3.42
C ALA A 117 2.05 9.93 2.41
N CYS A 118 1.37 9.47 1.35
CA CYS A 118 1.93 8.61 0.30
C CYS A 118 1.63 9.18 -1.07
N HIS A 119 2.62 9.30 -1.95
CA HIS A 119 2.45 9.82 -3.31
C HIS A 119 3.26 8.99 -4.33
N CYS A 120 2.81 9.03 -5.57
CA CYS A 120 3.56 8.51 -6.71
C CYS A 120 4.55 9.57 -7.19
N GLN A 121 5.84 9.31 -7.04
CA GLN A 121 6.91 10.22 -7.46
C GLN A 121 8.19 9.45 -7.81
N THR A 122 9.16 10.14 -8.41
CA THR A 122 10.49 9.55 -8.63
C THR A 122 11.15 9.26 -7.28
N CYS A 123 11.71 8.05 -7.14
CA CYS A 123 12.43 7.66 -5.94
C CYS A 123 13.73 8.48 -5.79
N SER A 124 13.94 9.06 -4.62
CA SER A 124 15.18 9.78 -4.28
C SER A 124 16.14 8.84 -3.54
N THR A 125 17.35 8.67 -4.07
CA THR A 125 18.39 7.84 -3.43
C THR A 125 19.07 8.54 -2.24
N GLN A 126 18.72 9.79 -1.94
CA GLN A 126 19.29 10.53 -0.81
C GLN A 126 18.85 9.96 0.54
N ASP A 127 17.62 9.45 0.61
CA ASP A 127 16.98 9.00 1.85
C ASP A 127 16.21 7.68 1.72
N THR A 128 16.23 7.07 0.52
CA THR A 128 15.47 5.86 0.21
C THR A 128 16.29 4.92 -0.67
N SER A 129 16.29 3.62 -0.35
CA SER A 129 16.87 2.61 -1.26
C SER A 129 15.88 2.32 -2.39
N CYS A 130 16.23 2.73 -3.61
CA CYS A 130 15.39 2.59 -4.80
C CYS A 130 15.62 1.23 -5.48
N GLU A 131 15.27 0.15 -4.78
CA GLU A 131 15.44 -1.23 -5.26
C GLU A 131 14.24 -1.71 -6.09
N ALA A 132 14.50 -2.58 -7.06
CA ALA A 132 13.45 -3.36 -7.71
C ALA A 132 12.89 -4.43 -6.74
N PRO A 133 11.68 -4.96 -6.99
CA PRO A 133 11.15 -6.08 -6.22
C PRO A 133 12.18 -7.22 -6.16
N LYS A 134 12.46 -7.73 -4.95
CA LYS A 134 13.32 -8.89 -4.79
C LYS A 134 12.52 -10.11 -5.23
N GLU A 135 12.99 -10.79 -6.27
CA GLU A 135 12.49 -12.12 -6.64
C GLU A 135 12.64 -13.02 -5.42
N THR A 136 11.54 -13.31 -4.75
CA THR A 136 11.52 -14.38 -3.75
C THR A 136 11.58 -15.67 -4.55
N HIS A 137 12.77 -16.18 -4.82
CA HIS A 137 12.96 -17.55 -5.31
C HIS A 137 12.45 -18.51 -4.23
N ASN A 138 11.13 -18.66 -4.14
CA ASN A 138 10.56 -19.86 -3.58
C ASN A 138 10.83 -20.93 -4.62
N GLU A 139 11.77 -21.85 -4.35
CA GLU A 139 12.13 -22.97 -5.23
C GLU A 139 10.90 -23.81 -5.64
N SER A 140 9.76 -23.65 -4.96
CA SER A 140 8.49 -24.30 -5.27
C SER A 140 7.64 -23.61 -6.35
N ALA A 141 7.87 -22.32 -6.67
CA ALA A 141 7.04 -21.57 -7.63
C ALA A 141 7.63 -21.50 -9.06
N VAL A 142 8.95 -21.71 -9.20
CA VAL A 142 9.65 -21.64 -10.49
C VAL A 142 9.36 -22.86 -11.39
N LYS A 143 8.90 -23.97 -10.81
CA LYS A 143 8.72 -25.24 -11.54
C LYS A 143 7.53 -25.25 -12.52
N VAL A 144 6.62 -24.28 -12.45
CA VAL A 144 5.40 -24.25 -13.30
C VAL A 144 5.59 -23.44 -14.58
N LEU A 145 6.54 -22.49 -14.63
CA LEU A 145 6.76 -21.65 -15.82
C LEU A 145 7.79 -22.21 -16.82
N ALA A 146 8.52 -23.27 -16.47
CA ALA A 146 9.58 -23.82 -17.31
C ALA A 146 9.17 -25.02 -18.20
N LEU A 147 7.89 -25.39 -18.29
CA LEU A 147 7.48 -26.64 -18.96
C LEU A 147 6.56 -26.51 -20.17
N THR A 148 6.25 -25.31 -20.67
CA THR A 148 5.54 -25.18 -21.96
C THR A 148 5.94 -23.91 -22.68
N GLY A 149 6.98 -24.00 -23.51
CA GLY A 149 7.26 -23.05 -24.56
C GLY A 149 8.22 -23.70 -25.56
N PRO A 150 7.81 -24.00 -26.81
CA PRO A 150 8.74 -24.45 -27.83
C PRO A 150 9.73 -23.31 -28.10
N VAL A 151 11.02 -23.65 -28.14
CA VAL A 151 12.10 -22.74 -28.56
C VAL A 151 11.91 -22.48 -30.05
N PRO A 152 11.63 -21.25 -30.51
CA PRO A 152 11.93 -20.87 -31.87
C PRO A 152 13.40 -20.45 -31.88
N ASP A 153 14.27 -21.37 -32.31
CA ASP A 153 15.53 -20.97 -32.93
C ASP A 153 15.18 -20.13 -34.17
N ASP A 154 15.98 -19.09 -34.42
CA ASP A 154 15.85 -18.05 -35.46
C ASP A 154 14.80 -16.95 -35.25
N LEU A 155 15.20 -15.90 -34.53
CA LEU A 155 14.96 -14.52 -34.98
C LEU A 155 16.19 -13.66 -34.65
N ASP A 156 17.06 -13.52 -35.65
CA ASP A 156 18.03 -12.42 -35.74
C ASP A 156 17.31 -11.07 -35.71
N TYR A 157 17.70 -10.19 -34.78
CA TYR A 157 17.65 -8.74 -34.96
C TYR A 157 18.67 -8.02 -34.05
#